data_AF-A0A7S2BEG1-F1
#
_entry.id   AF-A0A7S2BEG1-F1
#
_cell.length_a   1.000
_cell.length_b   1.000
_cell.length_c   1.000
_cell.angle_alpha   90.00
_cell.angle_beta   90.00
_cell.angle_gamma   90.00
#
_symmetry.space_group_name_H-M   'P 1'
#
loop_
_entity.id
_entity.type
_entity.pdbx_description
1 polymer ?
#
loop_
_entity_poly.entity_id
_entity_poly.type
_entity_poly.pdbx_seq_one_letter_code
_entity_poly.pdbx_strand_id
1 'polypeptide(L)'
;GIPRFYRGLVPALFQGPLSRFGDTAANAGMLALLQDTPLPIAFKTLAASFGAGAFRVFLMPIDTFKTTMQVAGKDALPNIASKIKAGGPGVLYAGWFAAMAATWVGHYPWFVTHNYLDAKIKKPKELAGRLYRAAFIGWCSSFVSDCTSNSIRVVKTKVQTSKEQINMITAVKQVLETDGVYGLFTRGLGTKLITNGLQGIMFTVAWKYFQEEGFPWAKKDEAADKKKDKKDKK
;
A
#
# COMPACT_ATOMS: atom_id res chain seq x y z
N GLY A 1 18.10 8.91 -23.21
CA GLY A 1 17.37 8.09 -24.19
C GLY A 1 16.59 6.97 -23.51
N ILE A 2 15.99 6.09 -24.31
CA ILE A 2 15.07 5.00 -23.91
C ILE A 2 15.58 4.12 -22.75
N PRO A 3 16.87 3.73 -22.68
CA PRO A 3 17.37 2.92 -21.56
C PRO A 3 17.25 3.58 -20.18
N ARG A 4 17.04 4.92 -20.12
CA ARG A 4 16.83 5.64 -18.86
C ARG A 4 15.53 5.22 -18.16
N PHE A 5 14.47 4.86 -18.90
CA PHE A 5 13.18 4.44 -18.34
C PHE A 5 13.26 3.13 -17.56
N TYR A 6 14.25 2.28 -17.88
CA TYR A 6 14.43 0.97 -17.26
C TYR A 6 15.43 0.97 -16.10
N ARG A 7 16.02 2.13 -15.75
CA ARG A 7 16.94 2.22 -14.62
C ARG A 7 16.21 1.98 -13.32
N GLY A 8 16.73 1.05 -12.51
CA GLY A 8 16.08 0.62 -11.27
C GLY A 8 14.88 -0.32 -11.49
N LEU A 9 14.69 -0.87 -12.70
CA LEU A 9 13.62 -1.85 -12.96
C LEU A 9 13.74 -3.07 -12.03
N VAL A 10 14.94 -3.66 -11.93
CA VAL A 10 15.17 -4.85 -11.10
C VAL A 10 14.75 -4.63 -9.64
N PRO A 11 15.27 -3.62 -8.91
CA PRO A 11 14.80 -3.39 -7.54
C PRO A 11 13.32 -2.99 -7.47
N ALA A 12 12.75 -2.35 -8.50
CA ALA A 12 11.31 -2.10 -8.57
C ALA A 12 10.46 -3.38 -8.69
N LEU A 13 10.93 -4.38 -9.45
CA LEU A 13 10.29 -5.68 -9.60
C LEU A 13 10.28 -6.49 -8.30
N PHE A 14 11.25 -6.28 -7.41
CA PHE A 14 11.21 -6.83 -6.05
C PHE A 14 10.34 -5.99 -5.11
N GLN A 15 10.54 -4.67 -5.11
CA GLN A 15 9.88 -3.77 -4.17
C GLN A 15 8.35 -3.79 -4.31
N GLY A 16 7.83 -3.76 -5.54
CA GLY A 16 6.39 -3.69 -5.79
C GLY A 16 5.61 -4.87 -5.18
N PRO A 17 5.92 -6.12 -5.59
CA PRO A 17 5.30 -7.32 -5.04
C PRO A 17 5.54 -7.47 -3.53
N LEU A 18 6.77 -7.27 -3.04
CA LEU A 18 7.05 -7.37 -1.61
C LEU A 18 6.24 -6.37 -0.81
N SER A 19 6.17 -5.11 -1.25
CA SER A 19 5.38 -4.09 -0.56
C SER A 19 3.90 -4.46 -0.53
N ARG A 20 3.34 -4.98 -1.62
CA ARG A 20 1.92 -5.37 -1.65
C ARG A 20 1.65 -6.58 -0.78
N PHE A 21 2.56 -7.55 -0.76
CA PHE A 21 2.52 -8.68 0.14
C PHE A 21 2.58 -8.21 1.61
N GLY A 22 3.50 -7.32 1.95
CA GLY A 22 3.63 -6.80 3.30
C GLY A 22 2.37 -6.07 3.78
N ASP A 23 1.78 -5.25 2.92
CA ASP A 23 0.53 -4.54 3.20
C ASP A 23 -0.62 -5.55 3.49
N THR A 24 -0.80 -6.57 2.63
CA THR A 24 -1.86 -7.58 2.84
C THR A 24 -1.59 -8.51 4.01
N ALA A 25 -0.35 -8.95 4.19
CA ALA A 25 0.07 -9.82 5.27
C ALA A 25 -0.07 -9.12 6.62
N ALA A 26 0.31 -7.84 6.72
CA ALA A 26 0.09 -7.05 7.93
C ALA A 26 -1.40 -6.91 8.25
N ASN A 27 -2.24 -6.66 7.24
CA ASN A 27 -3.70 -6.58 7.43
C ASN A 27 -4.31 -7.92 7.88
N ALA A 28 -4.08 -8.99 7.12
CA ALA A 28 -4.62 -10.31 7.46
C ALA A 28 -4.07 -10.81 8.80
N GLY A 29 -2.77 -10.64 9.03
CA GLY A 29 -2.09 -11.04 10.26
C GLY A 29 -2.61 -10.31 11.49
N MET A 30 -2.71 -8.98 11.45
CA MET A 30 -3.20 -8.23 12.62
C MET A 30 -4.69 -8.44 12.88
N LEU A 31 -5.51 -8.62 11.83
CA LEU A 31 -6.91 -8.99 12.02
C LEU A 31 -7.06 -10.37 12.67
N ALA A 32 -6.23 -11.35 12.27
CA ALA A 32 -6.23 -12.68 12.87
C ALA A 32 -5.71 -12.66 14.31
N LEU A 33 -4.59 -11.99 14.58
CA LEU A 33 -4.02 -11.85 15.92
C LEU A 33 -4.97 -11.16 16.90
N LEU A 34 -5.74 -10.17 16.42
CA LEU A 34 -6.67 -9.41 17.25
C LEU A 34 -8.11 -9.90 17.14
N GLN A 35 -8.39 -11.05 16.50
CA GLN A 35 -9.75 -11.48 16.18
C GLN A 35 -10.64 -11.58 17.44
N ASP A 36 -10.10 -12.13 18.53
CA ASP A 36 -10.81 -12.40 19.79
C ASP A 36 -10.87 -11.18 20.72
N THR A 37 -10.25 -10.06 20.34
CA THR A 37 -10.31 -8.82 21.10
C THR A 37 -11.60 -8.05 20.81
N PRO A 38 -12.18 -7.34 21.80
CA PRO A 38 -13.37 -6.51 21.62
C PRO A 38 -13.11 -5.20 20.85
N LEU A 39 -11.93 -5.05 20.24
CA LEU A 39 -11.56 -3.85 19.50
C LEU A 39 -12.41 -3.70 18.22
N PRO A 40 -12.85 -2.49 17.87
CA PRO A 40 -13.45 -2.23 16.56
C PRO A 40 -12.49 -2.53 15.40
N ILE A 41 -13.03 -2.89 14.23
CA ILE A 41 -12.26 -3.18 13.00
C ILE A 41 -11.29 -2.04 12.66
N ALA A 42 -11.68 -0.79 12.91
CA ALA A 42 -10.83 0.38 12.71
C ALA A 42 -9.52 0.29 13.51
N PHE A 43 -9.57 -0.04 14.80
CA PHE A 43 -8.38 -0.16 15.64
C PHE A 43 -7.51 -1.37 15.28
N LYS A 44 -8.13 -2.51 14.93
CA LYS A 44 -7.38 -3.67 14.41
C LYS A 44 -6.65 -3.31 13.10
N THR A 45 -7.29 -2.52 12.24
CA THR A 45 -6.71 -2.04 10.97
C THR A 45 -5.65 -0.96 11.19
N LEU A 46 -5.76 -0.16 12.26
CA LEU A 46 -4.71 0.77 12.66
C LEU A 46 -3.45 0.00 13.05
N ALA A 47 -3.57 -1.05 13.86
CA ALA A 47 -2.45 -1.94 14.19
C ALA A 47 -1.83 -2.58 12.94
N ALA A 48 -2.66 -3.04 12.00
CA ALA A 48 -2.19 -3.49 10.68
C ALA A 48 -1.36 -2.44 9.95
N SER A 49 -1.77 -1.17 10.01
CA SER A 49 -1.06 -0.08 9.34
C SER A 49 0.31 0.20 9.96
N PHE A 50 0.45 0.05 11.29
CA PHE A 50 1.76 0.07 11.95
C PHE A 50 2.65 -1.08 11.47
N GLY A 51 2.10 -2.30 11.39
CA GLY A 51 2.81 -3.47 10.85
C GLY A 51 3.27 -3.25 9.41
N ALA A 52 2.39 -2.75 8.55
CA ALA A 52 2.73 -2.41 7.17
C ALA A 52 3.81 -1.31 7.08
N GLY A 53 3.76 -0.31 7.97
CA GLY A 53 4.78 0.72 8.11
C GLY A 53 6.14 0.14 8.48
N ALA A 54 6.19 -0.74 9.48
CA ALA A 54 7.42 -1.42 9.89
C ALA A 54 8.00 -2.27 8.75
N PHE A 55 7.14 -3.00 8.03
CA PHE A 55 7.54 -3.74 6.84
C PHE A 55 8.08 -2.83 5.73
N ARG A 56 7.53 -1.61 5.59
CA ARG A 56 8.05 -0.61 4.65
C ARG A 56 9.46 -0.17 5.02
N VAL A 57 9.74 0.04 6.31
CA VAL A 57 11.10 0.36 6.80
C VAL A 57 12.06 -0.76 6.45
N PHE A 58 11.66 -2.01 6.66
CA PHE A 58 12.46 -3.18 6.29
C PHE A 58 12.81 -3.22 4.80
N LEU A 59 11.91 -2.79 3.91
CA LEU A 59 12.16 -2.72 2.47
C LEU A 59 12.93 -1.47 2.00
N MET A 60 13.23 -0.52 2.88
CA MET A 60 13.88 0.73 2.49
C MET A 60 15.22 0.57 1.77
N PRO A 61 16.10 -0.39 2.11
CA PRO A 61 17.31 -0.59 1.33
C PRO A 61 17.02 -0.77 -0.17
N ILE A 62 16.03 -1.62 -0.51
CA ILE A 62 15.62 -1.86 -1.90
C ILE A 62 15.05 -0.59 -2.53
N ASP A 63 14.24 0.17 -1.79
CA ASP A 63 13.69 1.45 -2.26
C ASP A 63 14.78 2.51 -2.50
N THR A 64 15.77 2.59 -1.62
CA THR A 64 16.93 3.49 -1.75
C THR A 64 17.76 3.12 -2.98
N PHE A 65 18.01 1.83 -3.24
CA PHE A 65 18.65 1.38 -4.48
C PHE A 65 17.83 1.77 -5.70
N LYS A 66 16.53 1.44 -5.72
CA LYS A 66 15.62 1.77 -6.82
C LYS A 66 15.62 3.26 -7.14
N THR A 67 15.35 4.10 -6.14
CA THR A 67 15.19 5.55 -6.32
C THR A 67 16.52 6.19 -6.74
N THR A 68 17.63 5.80 -6.13
CA THR A 68 18.95 6.31 -6.52
C THR A 68 19.32 5.90 -7.95
N MET A 69 19.01 4.68 -8.37
CA MET A 69 19.19 4.23 -9.77
C MET A 69 18.31 4.99 -10.76
N GLN A 70 17.07 5.31 -10.38
CA GLN A 70 16.14 6.09 -11.20
C GLN A 70 16.60 7.55 -11.37
N VAL A 71 17.18 8.15 -10.31
CA VAL A 71 17.61 9.55 -10.30
C VAL A 71 19.03 9.72 -10.87
N ALA A 72 20.03 9.10 -10.23
CA ALA A 72 21.45 9.28 -10.53
C ALA A 72 21.93 8.39 -11.68
N GLY A 73 21.20 7.32 -12.00
CA GLY A 73 21.49 6.55 -13.18
C GLY A 73 22.79 5.76 -13.12
N LYS A 74 23.77 6.09 -13.99
CA LYS A 74 25.06 5.38 -14.02
C LYS A 74 25.85 5.59 -12.73
N ASP A 75 25.69 6.74 -12.09
CA ASP A 75 26.43 7.09 -10.87
C ASP A 75 25.75 6.57 -9.60
N ALA A 76 24.65 5.81 -9.74
CA ALA A 76 23.86 5.37 -8.59
C ALA A 76 24.61 4.46 -7.63
N LEU A 77 25.26 3.40 -8.13
CA LEU A 77 25.98 2.45 -7.29
C LEU A 77 27.23 3.07 -6.62
N PRO A 78 28.08 3.83 -7.35
CA PRO A 78 29.17 4.58 -6.71
C PRO A 78 28.67 5.52 -5.61
N ASN A 79 27.57 6.24 -5.84
CA ASN A 79 27.00 7.15 -4.85
C ASN A 79 26.51 6.42 -3.59
N ILE A 80 25.83 5.28 -3.75
CA ILE A 80 25.37 4.46 -2.62
C ILE A 80 26.58 3.91 -1.85
N ALA A 81 27.56 3.34 -2.54
CA ALA A 81 28.77 2.80 -1.92
C ALA A 81 29.52 3.88 -1.12
N SER A 82 29.62 5.08 -1.68
CA SER A 82 30.27 6.23 -1.02
C SER A 82 29.50 6.66 0.24
N LYS A 83 28.17 6.71 0.18
CA LYS A 83 27.31 7.01 1.35
C LYS A 83 27.44 5.96 2.45
N ILE A 84 27.44 4.67 2.08
CA ILE A 84 27.61 3.57 3.04
C ILE A 84 29.01 3.63 3.67
N LYS A 85 30.05 3.93 2.88
CA LYS A 85 31.41 4.07 3.41
C LYS A 85 31.53 5.25 4.38
N ALA A 86 30.84 6.35 4.12
CA ALA A 86 30.89 7.56 4.95
C ALA A 86 30.03 7.46 6.23
N GLY A 87 28.84 6.86 6.15
CA GLY A 87 27.84 6.89 7.23
C GLY A 87 27.34 5.52 7.71
N GLY A 88 27.95 4.43 7.23
CA GLY A 88 27.51 3.06 7.51
C GLY A 88 26.22 2.67 6.76
N PRO A 89 25.73 1.44 6.95
CA PRO A 89 24.53 0.93 6.24
C PRO A 89 23.22 1.65 6.65
N GLY A 90 23.20 2.34 7.80
CA GLY A 90 22.04 3.09 8.28
C GLY A 90 21.56 4.19 7.32
N VAL A 91 22.44 4.70 6.46
CA VAL A 91 22.09 5.70 5.43
C VAL A 91 21.03 5.23 4.44
N LEU A 92 20.87 3.90 4.27
CA LEU A 92 19.84 3.31 3.41
C LEU A 92 18.42 3.46 3.99
N TYR A 93 18.32 3.83 5.26
CA TYR A 93 17.07 4.08 5.99
C TYR A 93 16.81 5.58 6.19
N ALA A 94 17.54 6.45 5.49
CA ALA A 94 17.29 7.89 5.53
C ALA A 94 15.83 8.20 5.14
N GLY A 95 15.11 8.89 6.02
CA GLY A 95 13.69 9.22 5.81
C GLY A 95 12.70 8.11 6.21
N TRP A 96 13.11 7.14 7.03
CA TRP A 96 12.25 6.01 7.44
C TRP A 96 10.89 6.42 8.00
N PHE A 97 10.86 7.48 8.82
CA PHE A 97 9.61 7.95 9.40
C PHE A 97 8.67 8.53 8.34
N ALA A 98 9.22 9.25 7.34
CA ALA A 98 8.43 9.75 6.22
C ALA A 98 7.90 8.61 5.35
N ALA A 99 8.69 7.54 5.17
CA ALA A 99 8.24 6.33 4.48
C ALA A 99 7.11 5.61 5.23
N MET A 100 7.21 5.49 6.57
CA MET A 100 6.14 4.94 7.41
C MET A 100 4.87 5.78 7.33
N ALA A 101 4.97 7.11 7.52
CA ALA A 101 3.83 8.01 7.45
C ALA A 101 3.14 7.95 6.08
N ALA A 102 3.91 7.88 5.00
CA ALA A 102 3.37 7.70 3.65
C ALA A 102 2.64 6.35 3.50
N THR A 103 3.15 5.27 4.11
CA THR A 103 2.45 3.99 4.17
C THR A 103 1.16 4.11 4.97
N TRP A 104 1.14 4.74 6.15
CA TRP A 104 -0.07 4.88 6.96
C TRP A 104 -1.20 5.62 6.25
N VAL A 105 -0.86 6.76 5.61
CA VAL A 105 -1.83 7.57 4.86
C VAL A 105 -2.43 6.80 3.68
N GLY A 106 -1.68 5.89 3.06
CA GLY A 106 -2.20 5.05 1.97
C GLY A 106 -2.87 3.75 2.43
N HIS A 107 -2.34 3.13 3.48
CA HIS A 107 -2.76 1.81 3.95
C HIS A 107 -4.03 1.90 4.77
N TYR A 108 -4.08 2.79 5.76
CA TYR A 108 -5.17 2.83 6.74
C TYR A 108 -6.54 3.13 6.10
N PRO A 109 -6.73 4.23 5.33
CA PRO A 109 -8.04 4.55 4.76
C PRO A 109 -8.55 3.49 3.79
N TRP A 110 -7.65 2.88 3.02
CA TRP A 110 -7.99 1.82 2.08
C TRP A 110 -8.43 0.56 2.83
N PHE A 111 -7.60 0.04 3.73
CA PHE A 111 -7.88 -1.22 4.41
C PHE A 111 -9.02 -1.10 5.42
N VAL A 112 -9.21 0.04 6.09
CA VAL A 112 -10.33 0.17 7.04
C VAL A 112 -11.66 0.13 6.30
N THR A 113 -11.74 0.77 5.13
CA THR A 113 -12.90 0.70 4.24
C THR A 113 -13.10 -0.72 3.74
N HIS A 114 -12.04 -1.36 3.25
CA HIS A 114 -12.07 -2.73 2.77
C HIS A 114 -12.59 -3.69 3.84
N ASN A 115 -12.00 -3.66 5.03
CA ASN A 115 -12.32 -4.56 6.14
C ASN A 115 -13.75 -4.32 6.67
N TYR A 116 -14.16 -3.05 6.77
CA TYR A 116 -15.51 -2.68 7.17
C TYR A 116 -16.55 -3.22 6.19
N LEU A 117 -16.36 -2.98 4.89
CA LEU A 117 -17.27 -3.48 3.85
C LEU A 117 -17.21 -5.01 3.74
N ASP A 118 -16.04 -5.63 3.94
CA ASP A 118 -15.93 -7.09 3.94
C ASP A 118 -16.72 -7.73 5.11
N ALA A 119 -16.74 -7.06 6.26
CA ALA A 119 -17.52 -7.52 7.41
C ALA A 119 -19.03 -7.32 7.24
N LYS A 120 -19.46 -6.26 6.53
CA LYS A 120 -20.88 -5.89 6.42
C LYS A 120 -21.58 -6.47 5.19
N ILE A 121 -20.89 -6.60 4.06
CA ILE A 121 -21.51 -7.09 2.82
C ILE A 121 -21.50 -8.63 2.85
N LYS A 122 -22.69 -9.23 2.79
CA LYS A 122 -22.87 -10.69 2.78
C LYS A 122 -22.05 -11.34 1.66
N LYS A 123 -21.38 -12.46 1.98
CA LYS A 123 -20.54 -13.22 1.05
C LYS A 123 -21.43 -14.14 0.18
N PRO A 124 -21.44 -13.98 -1.16
CA PRO A 124 -22.20 -14.86 -2.04
C PRO A 124 -21.65 -16.30 -2.08
N LYS A 125 -22.52 -17.27 -2.39
CA LYS A 125 -22.14 -18.69 -2.54
C LYS A 125 -21.39 -18.98 -3.83
N GLU A 126 -21.66 -18.20 -4.89
CA GLU A 126 -21.00 -18.36 -6.18
C GLU A 126 -19.71 -17.56 -6.27
N LEU A 127 -18.72 -18.12 -6.96
CA LEU A 127 -17.42 -17.48 -7.18
C LEU A 127 -17.60 -16.12 -7.88
N ALA A 128 -18.38 -16.08 -8.97
CA ALA A 128 -18.66 -14.84 -9.68
C ALA A 128 -19.21 -13.76 -8.74
N GLY A 129 -20.17 -14.11 -7.88
CA GLY A 129 -20.71 -13.18 -6.88
C GLY A 129 -19.67 -12.67 -5.89
N ARG A 130 -18.75 -13.54 -5.43
CA ARG A 130 -17.64 -13.13 -4.55
C ARG A 130 -16.64 -12.23 -5.27
N LEU A 131 -16.37 -12.45 -6.55
CA LEU A 131 -15.50 -11.58 -7.36
C LEU A 131 -16.13 -10.21 -7.61
N TYR A 132 -17.42 -10.14 -7.95
CA TYR A 132 -18.14 -8.86 -8.06
C TYR A 132 -18.14 -8.07 -6.76
N ARG A 133 -18.39 -8.77 -5.64
CA ARG A 133 -18.31 -8.18 -4.31
C ARG A 133 -16.90 -7.65 -4.02
N ALA A 134 -15.86 -8.43 -4.33
CA ALA A 134 -14.48 -8.00 -4.16
C ALA A 134 -14.17 -6.74 -4.99
N ALA A 135 -14.57 -6.72 -6.27
CA ALA A 135 -14.42 -5.57 -7.15
C ALA A 135 -15.08 -4.31 -6.56
N PHE A 136 -16.34 -4.43 -6.12
CA PHE A 136 -17.07 -3.32 -5.51
C PHE A 136 -16.37 -2.79 -4.25
N ILE A 137 -15.97 -3.68 -3.35
CA ILE A 137 -15.24 -3.30 -2.13
C ILE A 137 -13.89 -2.64 -2.48
N GLY A 138 -13.15 -3.19 -3.45
CA GLY A 138 -11.89 -2.63 -3.91
C GLY A 138 -12.03 -1.22 -4.48
N TRP A 139 -13.08 -0.98 -5.29
CA TRP A 139 -13.41 0.34 -5.79
C TRP A 139 -13.74 1.32 -4.67
N CYS A 140 -14.63 0.95 -3.74
CA CYS A 140 -14.98 1.81 -2.61
C CYS A 140 -13.76 2.14 -1.74
N SER A 141 -12.88 1.16 -1.52
CA SER A 141 -11.66 1.33 -0.75
C SER A 141 -10.69 2.32 -1.42
N SER A 142 -10.52 2.20 -2.75
CA SER A 142 -9.75 3.17 -3.53
C SER A 142 -10.38 4.56 -3.51
N PHE A 143 -11.70 4.66 -3.68
CA PHE A 143 -12.43 5.93 -3.66
C PHE A 143 -12.24 6.68 -2.33
N VAL A 144 -12.49 6.01 -1.20
CA VAL A 144 -12.34 6.63 0.13
C VAL A 144 -10.88 7.02 0.39
N SER A 145 -9.93 6.15 0.04
CA SER A 145 -8.50 6.44 0.18
C SER A 145 -8.06 7.64 -0.64
N ASP A 146 -8.54 7.79 -1.87
CA ASP A 146 -8.18 8.91 -2.72
C ASP A 146 -8.78 10.22 -2.21
N CYS A 147 -10.06 10.23 -1.84
CA CYS A 147 -10.71 11.41 -1.27
C CYS A 147 -10.02 11.89 0.01
N THR A 148 -9.63 10.97 0.89
CA THR A 148 -9.00 11.31 2.19
C THR A 148 -7.53 11.67 2.07
N SER A 149 -6.81 11.13 1.09
CA SER A 149 -5.36 11.38 0.92
C SER A 149 -5.03 12.43 -0.15
N ASN A 150 -6.01 12.97 -0.88
CA ASN A 150 -5.72 13.80 -2.05
C ASN A 150 -4.96 15.07 -1.69
N SER A 151 -5.33 15.77 -0.61
CA SER A 151 -4.66 17.00 -0.19
C SER A 151 -3.17 16.79 0.09
N ILE A 152 -2.83 15.70 0.78
CA ILE A 152 -1.45 15.29 1.04
C ILE A 152 -0.71 15.03 -0.28
N ARG A 153 -1.38 14.38 -1.25
CA ARG A 153 -0.80 14.13 -2.57
C ARG A 153 -0.59 15.41 -3.36
N VAL A 154 -1.51 16.36 -3.31
CA VAL A 154 -1.38 17.66 -3.98
C VAL A 154 -0.17 18.42 -3.41
N VAL A 155 -0.07 18.52 -2.08
CA VAL A 155 1.06 19.16 -1.41
C VAL A 155 2.37 18.44 -1.72
N LYS A 156 2.39 17.10 -1.63
CA LYS A 156 3.57 16.28 -1.96
C LYS A 156 4.03 16.54 -3.39
N THR A 157 3.13 16.51 -4.36
CA THR A 157 3.49 16.77 -5.77
C THR A 157 4.04 18.18 -5.90
N LYS A 158 3.42 19.19 -5.29
CA LYS A 158 3.91 20.58 -5.34
C LYS A 158 5.33 20.71 -4.78
N VAL A 159 5.62 20.08 -3.64
CA VAL A 159 6.99 20.03 -3.07
C VAL A 159 7.96 19.32 -4.02
N GLN A 160 7.57 18.18 -4.59
CA GLN A 160 8.44 17.35 -5.42
C GLN A 160 8.72 17.94 -6.81
N THR A 161 7.81 18.75 -7.35
CA THR A 161 7.94 19.34 -8.69
C THR A 161 8.32 20.82 -8.67
N SER A 162 8.46 21.42 -7.49
CA SER A 162 8.93 22.81 -7.36
C SER A 162 10.38 22.93 -7.84
N LYS A 163 10.69 24.02 -8.55
CA LYS A 163 12.07 24.33 -8.98
C LYS A 163 12.97 24.65 -7.79
N GLU A 164 12.40 25.31 -6.79
CA GLU A 164 13.06 25.64 -5.53
C GLU A 164 12.69 24.63 -4.46
N GLN A 165 13.61 24.35 -3.54
CA GLN A 165 13.31 23.54 -2.35
C GLN A 165 12.33 24.30 -1.45
N ILE A 166 11.08 23.87 -1.44
CA ILE A 166 10.03 24.38 -0.57
C ILE A 166 9.63 23.31 0.45
N ASN A 167 9.29 23.73 1.66
CA ASN A 167 8.71 22.84 2.66
C ASN A 167 7.19 22.67 2.45
N MET A 168 6.58 21.74 3.20
CA MET A 168 5.15 21.44 3.07
C MET A 168 4.25 22.66 3.37
N ILE A 169 4.62 23.50 4.33
CA ILE A 169 3.82 24.68 4.72
C ILE A 169 3.82 25.70 3.58
N THR A 170 4.98 25.97 3.00
CA THR A 170 5.09 26.85 1.83
C THR A 170 4.32 26.30 0.64
N ALA A 171 4.38 24.98 0.40
CA ALA A 171 3.60 24.36 -0.66
C ALA A 171 2.08 24.49 -0.44
N VAL A 172 1.60 24.33 0.80
CA VAL A 172 0.18 24.56 1.15
C VAL A 172 -0.22 26.01 0.87
N LYS A 173 0.56 26.99 1.34
CA LYS A 173 0.29 28.42 1.11
C LYS A 173 0.18 28.74 -0.38
N GLN A 174 1.16 28.30 -1.17
CA GLN A 174 1.16 28.51 -2.62
C GLN A 174 -0.04 27.86 -3.32
N VAL A 175 -0.46 26.66 -2.91
CA VAL A 175 -1.65 25.99 -3.47
C VAL A 175 -2.92 26.76 -3.09
N LEU A 176 -3.04 27.22 -1.84
CA LEU A 176 -4.19 28.01 -1.40
C LEU A 176 -4.28 29.37 -2.13
N GLU A 177 -3.14 30.01 -2.38
CA GLU A 177 -3.08 31.27 -3.13
C GLU A 177 -3.46 31.09 -4.61
N THR A 178 -3.07 29.97 -5.23
CA THR A 178 -3.26 29.75 -6.67
C THR A 178 -4.61 29.11 -6.99
N ASP A 179 -4.98 28.03 -6.28
CA ASP A 179 -6.13 27.18 -6.58
C ASP A 179 -7.18 27.15 -5.45
N GLY A 180 -6.94 27.88 -4.35
CA GLY A 180 -7.82 27.90 -3.19
C GLY A 180 -7.92 26.56 -2.45
N VAL A 181 -8.87 26.52 -1.49
CA VAL A 181 -9.20 25.29 -0.75
C VAL A 181 -9.70 24.20 -1.70
N TYR A 182 -10.48 24.57 -2.72
CA TYR A 182 -10.99 23.62 -3.70
C TYR A 182 -9.85 22.89 -4.43
N GLY A 183 -8.83 23.60 -4.89
CA GLY A 183 -7.67 22.98 -5.54
C GLY A 183 -6.86 22.10 -4.61
N LEU A 184 -6.70 22.50 -3.34
CA LEU A 184 -6.02 21.67 -2.35
C LEU A 184 -6.67 20.28 -2.21
N PHE A 185 -8.00 20.20 -2.24
CA PHE A 185 -8.71 18.93 -2.04
C PHE A 185 -9.08 18.18 -3.32
N THR A 186 -9.19 18.85 -4.47
CA THR A 186 -9.74 18.22 -5.69
C THR A 186 -8.77 18.12 -6.86
N ARG A 187 -7.61 18.81 -6.80
CA ARG A 187 -6.65 18.81 -7.92
C ARG A 187 -6.19 17.40 -8.27
N GLY A 188 -6.46 16.99 -9.51
CA GLY A 188 -6.15 15.67 -10.05
C GLY A 188 -6.94 14.51 -9.43
N LEU A 189 -7.97 14.78 -8.63
CA LEU A 189 -8.76 13.74 -7.96
C LEU A 189 -9.51 12.87 -8.96
N GLY A 190 -10.19 13.47 -9.95
CA GLY A 190 -10.98 12.71 -10.94
C GLY A 190 -10.18 11.62 -11.66
N THR A 191 -8.96 11.95 -12.11
CA THR A 191 -8.07 10.96 -12.75
C THR A 191 -7.69 9.84 -11.78
N LYS A 192 -7.37 10.18 -10.52
CA LYS A 192 -7.01 9.18 -9.50
C LYS A 192 -8.16 8.24 -9.18
N LEU A 193 -9.38 8.77 -9.02
CA LEU A 193 -10.57 7.96 -8.75
C LEU A 193 -10.77 6.89 -9.81
N ILE A 194 -10.54 7.22 -11.08
CA ILE A 194 -10.65 6.26 -12.18
C ILE A 194 -9.48 5.27 -12.16
N THR A 195 -8.22 5.76 -12.16
CA THR A 195 -7.05 4.89 -12.30
C THR A 195 -6.84 3.98 -11.09
N ASN A 196 -6.91 4.53 -9.89
CA ASN A 196 -6.78 3.76 -8.65
C ASN A 196 -8.05 2.95 -8.35
N GLY A 197 -9.22 3.39 -8.80
CA GLY A 197 -10.46 2.61 -8.74
C GLY A 197 -10.33 1.31 -9.55
N LEU A 198 -9.89 1.41 -10.80
CA LEU A 198 -9.60 0.25 -11.64
C LEU A 198 -8.50 -0.64 -11.05
N GLN A 199 -7.43 -0.04 -10.52
CA GLN A 199 -6.38 -0.77 -9.82
C GLN A 199 -6.93 -1.53 -8.60
N GLY A 200 -7.81 -0.90 -7.82
CA GLY A 200 -8.46 -1.48 -6.64
C GLY A 200 -9.35 -2.66 -7.00
N ILE A 201 -10.13 -2.55 -8.09
CA ILE A 201 -10.90 -3.67 -8.65
C ILE A 201 -9.96 -4.82 -9.02
N MET A 202 -8.96 -4.57 -9.86
CA MET A 202 -8.05 -5.62 -10.34
C MET A 202 -7.37 -6.34 -9.18
N PHE A 203 -6.85 -5.57 -8.21
CA PHE A 203 -6.18 -6.11 -7.05
C PHE A 203 -7.10 -7.00 -6.21
N THR A 204 -8.29 -6.51 -5.84
CA THR A 204 -9.21 -7.26 -4.97
C THR A 204 -9.80 -8.49 -5.66
N VAL A 205 -10.12 -8.40 -6.95
CA VAL A 205 -10.58 -9.54 -7.76
C VAL A 205 -9.48 -10.58 -7.89
N ALA A 206 -8.27 -10.19 -8.29
CA ALA A 206 -7.16 -11.12 -8.43
C ALA A 206 -6.82 -11.78 -7.08
N TRP A 207 -6.73 -11.00 -6.01
CA TRP A 207 -6.51 -11.51 -4.66
C TRP A 207 -7.58 -12.52 -4.26
N LYS A 208 -8.86 -12.18 -4.45
CA LYS A 208 -9.98 -13.05 -4.09
C LYS A 208 -9.99 -14.34 -4.91
N TYR A 209 -9.69 -14.24 -6.20
CA TYR A 209 -9.57 -15.38 -7.08
C TYR A 209 -8.42 -16.30 -6.64
N PHE A 210 -7.22 -15.79 -6.40
CA PHE A 210 -6.09 -16.61 -5.96
C PHE A 210 -6.29 -17.22 -4.57
N GLN A 211 -6.93 -16.49 -3.65
CA GLN A 211 -7.27 -17.03 -2.33
C GLN A 211 -8.22 -18.23 -2.43
N GLU A 212 -9.13 -18.22 -3.40
CA GLU A 212 -10.11 -19.29 -3.56
C GLU A 212 -9.62 -20.39 -4.50
N GLU A 213 -9.17 -20.09 -5.71
CA GLU A 213 -8.84 -21.10 -6.70
C GLU A 213 -7.33 -21.33 -6.85
N GLY A 214 -6.50 -20.40 -6.37
CA GLY A 214 -5.05 -20.40 -6.64
C GLY A 214 -4.23 -21.44 -5.87
N PHE A 215 -4.75 -21.96 -4.74
CA PHE A 215 -4.03 -22.90 -3.88
C PHE A 215 -4.90 -24.12 -3.50
N PRO A 216 -5.27 -24.96 -4.49
CA PRO A 216 -6.15 -26.11 -4.26
C PRO A 216 -5.55 -27.15 -3.31
N TRP A 217 -4.21 -27.22 -3.20
CA TRP A 217 -3.52 -28.09 -2.23
C TRP A 217 -3.71 -27.61 -0.78
N ALA A 218 -3.59 -26.31 -0.50
CA ALA A 218 -3.79 -25.76 0.84
C ALA A 218 -5.22 -25.98 1.36
N LYS A 219 -6.22 -25.95 0.47
CA LYS A 219 -7.61 -26.29 0.81
C LYS A 219 -7.83 -27.76 1.16
N LYS A 220 -7.06 -28.66 0.54
CA LYS A 220 -7.12 -30.10 0.87
C LYS A 220 -6.59 -30.36 2.27
N ASP A 221 -5.52 -29.66 2.65
CA ASP A 221 -4.89 -29.78 3.96
C ASP A 221 -5.81 -29.22 5.07
N GLU A 222 -6.41 -28.03 4.89
CA GLU A 222 -7.39 -27.50 5.84
C GLU A 222 -8.63 -28.40 6.01
N ALA A 223 -9.10 -29.02 4.92
CA ALA A 223 -10.22 -29.94 4.96
C ALA A 223 -9.86 -31.27 5.64
N ALA A 224 -8.60 -31.71 5.52
CA ALA A 224 -8.07 -32.89 6.20
C ALA A 224 -7.93 -32.64 7.70
N ASP A 225 -7.39 -31.49 8.11
CA ASP A 225 -7.24 -31.11 9.53
C ASP A 225 -8.59 -30.93 10.22
N LYS A 226 -9.56 -30.24 9.59
CA LYS A 226 -10.93 -30.13 10.15
C LYS A 226 -11.64 -31.48 10.28
N LYS A 227 -11.31 -32.46 9.44
CA LYS A 227 -11.84 -33.83 9.56
C LYS A 227 -11.15 -34.59 10.68
N LYS A 228 -9.85 -34.36 10.91
CA LYS A 228 -9.06 -34.94 12.01
C LYS A 228 -9.54 -34.43 13.37
N ASP A 229 -9.67 -33.11 13.52
CA ASP A 229 -10.19 -32.47 14.74
C ASP A 229 -11.62 -32.91 15.10
N LYS A 230 -12.46 -33.19 14.10
CA LYS A 230 -13.81 -33.73 14.32
C LYS A 230 -13.82 -35.21 14.69
N LYS A 231 -12.78 -35.95 14.29
CA LYS A 231 -12.63 -37.37 14.60
C LYS A 231 -12.03 -37.57 15.99
N ASP A 232 -11.15 -36.66 16.42
CA ASP A 232 -10.52 -36.69 17.74
C ASP A 232 -11.42 -36.12 18.86
N LYS A 233 -12.53 -35.45 18.49
CA LYS A 233 -13.58 -34.97 19.41
C LYS A 233 -14.81 -35.89 19.51
N LYS A 234 -14.76 -37.07 18.89
CA LYS A 234 -15.77 -38.13 19.00
C LYS A 234 -15.19 -39.33 19.75
#